data_AF-A0A7S0MCR2-F1
#
_entry.id   AF-A0A7S0MCR2-F1
#
_cell.length_a   1.000
_cell.length_b   1.000
_cell.length_c   1.000
_cell.angle_alpha   90.00
_cell.angle_beta   90.00
_cell.angle_gamma   90.00
#
_symmetry.space_group_name_H-M   'P 1'
#
loop_
_entity.id
_entity.type
_entity.pdbx_description
1 polymer ?
#
loop_
_entity_poly.entity_id
_entity_poly.type
_entity_poly.pdbx_seq_one_letter_code
_entity_poly.pdbx_strand_id
1 'polypeptide(L)'
;MGDQFFSLLGFDYAKRQVQNAIDAATKIVSDECDRDIAQSEEVTHLDIEFAEGLTAETFTAFPRSQLDDAWIMVPSQEAHAKRLLEVCAHLRQIRFSLCPKRMKDEQFWQIYFIVVRGDTFAAGDDDD
;
A
#
# COMPACT_ATOMS: atom_id res chain seq x y z
N MET A 1 -46.15 13.00 41.12
CA MET A 1 -46.15 13.28 39.67
C MET A 1 -44.73 13.67 39.32
N GLY A 2 -43.86 12.75 38.90
CA GLY A 2 -44.11 11.65 37.98
C GLY A 2 -43.34 11.98 36.72
N ASP A 3 -42.04 11.70 36.78
CA ASP A 3 -41.07 11.62 35.68
C ASP A 3 -41.70 11.20 34.36
N GLN A 4 -41.45 11.99 33.30
CA GLN A 4 -41.08 11.49 31.98
C GLN A 4 -40.85 12.64 30.98
N PHE A 5 -40.03 12.33 29.97
CA PHE A 5 -39.61 13.15 28.83
C PHE A 5 -38.30 13.94 28.98
N PHE A 6 -37.28 13.31 29.55
CA PHE A 6 -35.91 13.53 29.05
C PHE A 6 -35.79 12.92 27.64
N SER A 7 -35.99 13.80 26.67
CA SER A 7 -35.52 13.81 25.28
C SER A 7 -34.90 12.53 24.71
N LEU A 8 -35.70 11.85 23.88
CA LEU A 8 -35.34 10.88 22.83
C LEU A 8 -34.25 11.39 21.85
N LEU A 9 -33.88 12.68 21.91
CA LEU A 9 -32.80 13.29 21.12
C LEU A 9 -31.40 12.81 21.53
N GLY A 10 -31.26 12.24 22.73
CA GLY A 10 -29.97 11.68 23.18
C GLY A 10 -29.57 10.40 22.44
N PHE A 11 -30.56 9.62 21.97
CA PHE A 11 -30.30 8.32 21.33
C PHE A 11 -29.73 8.48 19.93
N ASP A 12 -30.24 9.44 19.14
CA ASP A 12 -29.71 9.78 17.81
C ASP A 12 -28.32 10.43 17.90
N TYR A 13 -28.08 11.24 18.93
CA TYR A 13 -26.77 11.82 19.18
C TYR A 13 -25.73 10.74 19.50
N ALA A 14 -26.10 9.78 20.34
CA ALA A 14 -25.24 8.64 20.65
C ALA A 14 -24.93 7.81 19.39
N LYS A 15 -25.93 7.57 18.53
CA LYS A 15 -25.75 6.84 17.27
C LYS A 15 -24.82 7.59 16.29
N ARG A 16 -24.93 8.92 16.22
CA ARG A 16 -24.07 9.79 15.40
C ARG A 16 -22.62 9.80 15.90
N GLN A 17 -22.42 9.86 17.21
CA GLN A 17 -21.10 9.78 17.83
C GLN A 17 -20.42 8.44 17.54
N VAL A 18 -21.17 7.34 17.62
CA VAL A 18 -20.65 6.01 17.27
C VAL A 18 -20.26 5.94 15.78
N GLN A 19 -21.07 6.49 14.87
CA GLN A 19 -20.71 6.52 13.45
C GLN A 19 -19.47 7.37 13.17
N ASN A 20 -19.36 8.56 13.76
CA ASN A 20 -18.15 9.38 13.66
C ASN A 20 -16.91 8.67 14.24
N ALA A 21 -17.08 7.90 15.31
CA ALA A 21 -16.00 7.10 15.88
C ALA A 21 -15.61 5.95 14.96
N ILE A 22 -16.57 5.32 14.28
CA ILE A 22 -16.32 4.29 13.26
C ILE A 22 -15.60 4.91 12.05
N ASP A 23 -16.01 6.09 11.58
CA ASP A 23 -15.34 6.79 10.47
C ASP A 23 -13.94 7.27 10.86
N ALA A 24 -13.76 7.73 12.11
CA ALA A 24 -12.45 8.07 12.64
C ALA A 24 -11.55 6.83 12.79
N ALA A 25 -12.10 5.70 13.26
CA ALA A 25 -11.38 4.43 13.34
C ALA A 25 -11.06 3.86 11.96
N THR A 26 -11.95 4.02 10.97
CA THR A 26 -11.70 3.63 9.58
C THR A 26 -10.60 4.51 8.97
N LYS A 27 -10.58 5.81 9.28
CA LYS A 27 -9.48 6.71 8.93
C LYS A 27 -8.17 6.29 9.58
N ILE A 28 -8.20 5.85 10.85
CA ILE A 28 -7.01 5.35 11.55
C ILE A 28 -6.54 4.01 10.94
N VAL A 29 -7.43 3.08 10.63
CA VAL A 29 -7.09 1.79 9.99
C VAL A 29 -6.51 2.00 8.58
N SER A 30 -6.98 3.02 7.83
CA SER A 30 -6.31 3.45 6.60
C SER A 30 -4.92 4.05 6.87
N ASP A 31 -4.73 4.80 7.95
CA ASP A 31 -3.42 5.29 8.41
C ASP A 31 -2.48 4.15 8.90
N GLU A 32 -3.02 2.98 9.28
CA GLU A 32 -2.23 1.83 9.74
C GLU A 32 -1.83 0.85 8.62
N CYS A 33 -2.30 1.02 7.38
CA CYS A 33 -2.01 0.12 6.24
C CYS A 33 -0.66 0.39 5.53
N ASP A 34 0.18 1.29 6.07
CA ASP A 34 1.43 1.73 5.42
C ASP A 34 2.69 1.58 6.30
N ARG A 35 2.67 0.75 7.33
CA ARG A 35 3.68 0.90 8.39
C ARG A 35 5.07 0.33 8.18
N ASP A 36 5.35 -0.59 7.24
CA ASP A 36 6.69 -1.24 7.28
C ASP A 36 7.62 -1.01 6.08
N ILE A 37 7.12 -0.65 4.89
CA ILE A 37 8.01 -0.41 3.72
C ILE A 37 8.04 1.07 3.30
N ALA A 38 7.03 1.87 3.67
CA ALA A 38 6.92 3.27 3.27
C ALA A 38 7.50 4.28 4.29
N GLN A 39 7.98 3.82 5.46
CA GLN A 39 8.54 4.72 6.49
C GLN A 39 10.07 4.88 6.44
N SER A 40 10.79 3.98 5.76
CA SER A 40 12.22 4.19 5.50
C SER A 40 12.38 5.01 4.22
N GLU A 41 12.74 6.29 4.37
CA GLU A 41 13.25 7.12 3.26
C GLU A 41 14.52 6.52 2.62
N GLU A 42 15.15 5.57 3.30
CA GLU A 42 16.39 4.93 2.88
C GLU A 42 16.09 3.60 2.18
N VAL A 43 16.42 3.54 0.89
CA VAL A 43 16.47 2.29 0.12
C VAL A 43 17.54 1.39 0.73
N THR A 44 17.14 0.23 1.23
CA THR A 44 18.04 -0.74 1.86
C THR A 44 18.75 -1.59 0.81
N HIS A 45 19.83 -2.26 1.20
CA HIS A 45 20.51 -3.21 0.32
C HIS A 45 19.59 -4.37 -0.11
N LEU A 46 18.66 -4.78 0.76
CA LEU A 46 17.69 -5.83 0.48
C LEU A 46 16.70 -5.42 -0.61
N ASP A 47 16.25 -4.15 -0.60
CA ASP A 47 15.37 -3.62 -1.66
C ASP A 47 16.05 -3.68 -3.04
N ILE A 48 17.34 -3.38 -3.08
CA ILE A 48 18.13 -3.39 -4.32
C ILE A 48 18.33 -4.82 -4.81
N GLU A 49 18.76 -5.73 -3.93
CA GLU A 49 18.95 -7.14 -4.26
C GLU A 49 17.64 -7.77 -4.77
N PHE A 50 16.53 -7.48 -4.11
CA PHE A 50 15.22 -7.91 -4.53
C PHE A 50 14.85 -7.33 -5.91
N ALA A 51 15.03 -6.02 -6.11
CA ALA A 51 14.74 -5.36 -7.37
C ALA A 51 15.60 -5.85 -8.54
N GLU A 52 16.85 -6.23 -8.30
CA GLU A 52 17.75 -6.88 -9.27
C GLU A 52 17.27 -8.30 -9.63
N GLY A 53 16.61 -9.00 -8.69
CA GLY A 53 15.98 -10.30 -8.92
C GLY A 53 14.68 -10.24 -9.74
N LEU A 54 14.05 -9.06 -9.87
CA LEU A 54 12.81 -8.91 -10.63
C LEU A 54 13.07 -9.03 -12.14
N THR A 55 12.06 -9.52 -12.87
CA THR A 55 12.11 -9.58 -14.34
C THR A 55 10.87 -8.95 -14.94
N ALA A 56 10.93 -8.63 -16.23
CA ALA A 56 9.75 -8.15 -16.95
C ALA A 56 8.57 -9.15 -16.90
N GLU A 57 8.87 -10.44 -16.77
CA GLU A 57 7.85 -11.47 -16.60
C GLU A 57 7.10 -11.30 -15.29
N THR A 58 7.79 -11.02 -14.17
CA THR A 58 7.17 -10.78 -12.86
C THR A 58 6.04 -9.76 -12.94
N PHE A 59 6.24 -8.64 -13.64
CA PHE A 59 5.22 -7.61 -13.79
C PHE A 59 4.11 -7.96 -14.78
N THR A 60 4.40 -8.80 -15.79
CA THR A 60 3.40 -9.13 -16.83
C THR A 60 2.58 -10.37 -16.51
N ALA A 61 3.11 -11.27 -15.69
CA ALA A 61 2.41 -12.42 -15.14
C ALA A 61 1.52 -12.04 -13.94
N PHE A 62 1.73 -10.87 -13.35
CA PHE A 62 0.95 -10.42 -12.19
C PHE A 62 -0.55 -10.29 -12.52
N PRO A 63 -1.45 -10.89 -11.71
CA PRO A 63 -2.88 -10.88 -11.96
C PRO A 63 -3.46 -9.47 -11.84
N ARG A 64 -3.96 -8.93 -12.95
CA ARG A 64 -4.50 -7.56 -13.00
C ARG A 64 -5.73 -7.34 -12.11
N SER A 65 -6.44 -8.41 -11.75
CA SER A 65 -7.56 -8.35 -10.80
C SER A 65 -7.15 -7.99 -9.37
N GLN A 66 -5.87 -8.10 -9.03
CA GLN A 66 -5.33 -7.68 -7.73
C GLN A 66 -4.85 -6.22 -7.74
N LEU A 67 -4.92 -5.54 -8.88
CA LEU A 67 -4.62 -4.13 -8.96
C LEU A 67 -5.87 -3.33 -8.64
N ASP A 68 -5.70 -2.35 -7.77
CA ASP A 68 -6.66 -1.30 -7.52
C ASP A 68 -6.43 -0.15 -8.50
N ASP A 69 -7.37 0.08 -9.41
CA ASP A 69 -7.33 1.18 -10.38
C ASP A 69 -7.44 2.57 -9.71
N ALA A 70 -7.90 2.64 -8.46
CA ALA A 70 -7.94 3.87 -7.66
C ALA A 70 -6.67 4.06 -6.82
N TRP A 71 -5.68 3.16 -6.94
CA TRP A 71 -4.43 3.29 -6.21
C TRP A 71 -3.62 4.50 -6.67
N ILE A 72 -3.20 5.30 -5.70
CA ILE A 72 -2.39 6.50 -5.92
C ILE A 72 -1.11 6.34 -5.12
N MET A 73 0.01 6.56 -5.80
CA MET A 73 1.32 6.56 -5.16
C MET A 73 1.43 7.72 -4.17
N VAL A 74 1.69 7.43 -2.90
CA VAL A 74 1.92 8.46 -1.88
C VAL A 74 3.34 9.04 -1.98
N PRO A 75 3.59 10.27 -1.49
CA PRO A 75 4.90 10.93 -1.64
C PRO A 75 6.10 10.12 -1.12
N SER A 76 5.93 9.36 -0.04
CA SER A 76 7.00 8.50 0.50
C SER A 76 7.36 7.35 -0.44
N GLN A 77 6.36 6.71 -1.06
CA GLN A 77 6.57 5.69 -2.09
C GLN A 77 7.24 6.26 -3.34
N GLU A 78 6.89 7.49 -3.72
CA GLU A 78 7.54 8.17 -4.85
C GLU A 78 9.02 8.45 -4.57
N ALA A 79 9.35 8.93 -3.36
CA ALA A 79 10.73 9.14 -2.95
C ALA A 79 11.55 7.83 -2.97
N HIS A 80 10.99 6.76 -2.40
CA HIS A 80 11.59 5.42 -2.42
C HIS A 80 11.80 4.92 -3.86
N ALA A 81 10.78 4.99 -4.72
CA ALA A 81 10.85 4.58 -6.11
C ALA A 81 11.92 5.35 -6.89
N LYS A 82 11.99 6.68 -6.73
CA LYS A 82 13.04 7.51 -7.34
C LYS A 82 14.42 7.05 -6.92
N ARG A 83 14.64 6.84 -5.62
CA ARG A 83 15.93 6.42 -5.11
C ARG A 83 16.31 5.01 -5.60
N LEU A 84 15.35 4.10 -5.64
CA LEU A 84 15.56 2.75 -6.14
C LEU A 84 15.92 2.75 -7.62
N LEU A 85 15.28 3.60 -8.44
CA LEU A 85 15.63 3.76 -9.84
C LEU A 85 17.03 4.32 -10.04
N GLU A 86 17.52 5.19 -9.15
CA GLU A 86 18.88 5.74 -9.22
C GLU A 86 19.93 4.64 -9.01
N VAL A 87 19.68 3.74 -8.06
CA VAL A 87 20.62 2.70 -7.62
C VAL A 87 20.51 1.42 -8.45
N CYS A 88 19.29 0.97 -8.78
CA CYS A 88 19.00 -0.24 -9.55
C CYS A 88 18.77 0.09 -11.03
N ALA A 89 19.81 -0.07 -11.84
CA ALA A 89 19.71 0.14 -13.28
C ALA A 89 18.85 -0.93 -13.98
N HIS A 90 18.80 -2.14 -13.43
CA HIS A 90 18.00 -3.25 -13.96
C HIS A 90 16.50 -2.95 -13.89
N LEU A 91 16.02 -2.54 -12.72
CA LEU A 91 14.62 -2.14 -12.54
C LEU A 91 14.22 -0.98 -13.46
N ARG A 92 15.13 -0.02 -13.64
CA ARG A 92 14.95 1.10 -14.57
C ARG A 92 14.75 0.60 -16.01
N GLN A 93 15.54 -0.38 -16.46
CA GLN A 93 15.40 -0.98 -17.79
C GLN A 93 14.09 -1.73 -17.97
N ILE A 94 13.68 -2.52 -16.96
CA ILE A 94 12.39 -3.22 -16.98
C ILE A 94 11.25 -2.21 -17.17
N ARG A 95 11.26 -1.12 -16.38
CA ARG A 95 10.26 -0.06 -16.49
C ARG A 95 10.24 0.56 -17.88
N PHE A 96 11.39 0.90 -18.46
CA PHE A 96 11.46 1.46 -19.82
C PHE A 96 10.97 0.50 -20.91
N SER A 97 11.11 -0.82 -20.70
CA SER A 97 10.61 -1.84 -21.63
C SER A 97 9.10 -2.03 -21.54
N LEU A 98 8.55 -1.97 -20.33
CA LEU A 98 7.14 -2.24 -20.05
C LEU A 98 6.25 -1.00 -20.18
N CYS A 99 6.73 0.19 -19.80
CA CYS A 99 5.96 1.42 -19.78
C CYS A 99 6.29 2.32 -20.99
N PRO A 100 5.30 2.92 -21.66
CA PRO A 100 3.85 2.73 -21.49
C PRO A 100 3.28 1.57 -22.34
N LYS A 101 4.12 0.81 -23.05
CA LYS A 101 3.67 -0.14 -24.09
C LYS A 101 2.78 -1.28 -23.58
N ARG A 102 3.05 -1.80 -22.38
CA ARG A 102 2.39 -2.99 -21.79
C ARG A 102 1.69 -2.70 -20.46
N MET A 103 2.10 -1.68 -19.72
CA MET A 103 1.45 -1.23 -18.49
C MET A 103 1.71 0.24 -18.22
N LYS A 104 0.86 0.85 -17.38
CA LYS A 104 1.08 2.20 -16.87
C LYS A 104 2.13 2.19 -15.77
N ASP A 105 2.81 3.31 -15.55
CA ASP A 105 3.74 3.48 -14.43
C ASP A 105 3.06 3.20 -13.08
N GLU A 106 1.82 3.67 -12.88
CA GLU A 106 1.06 3.42 -11.64
C GLU A 106 0.92 1.93 -11.35
N GLN A 107 0.52 1.14 -12.36
CA GLN A 107 0.38 -0.31 -12.25
C GLN A 107 1.73 -0.98 -12.00
N PHE A 108 2.79 -0.53 -12.65
CA PHE A 108 4.15 -1.05 -12.45
C PHE A 108 4.58 -0.92 -10.99
N TRP A 109 4.40 0.27 -10.41
CA TRP A 109 4.79 0.54 -9.04
C TRP A 109 3.89 -0.15 -8.02
N GLN A 110 2.59 -0.22 -8.29
CA GLN A 110 1.66 -0.97 -7.46
C GLN A 110 2.06 -2.45 -7.37
N ILE A 111 2.40 -3.08 -8.50
CA ILE A 111 2.89 -4.46 -8.53
C ILE A 111 4.18 -4.58 -7.73
N TYR A 112 5.14 -3.67 -7.93
CA TYR A 112 6.40 -3.66 -7.17
C TYR A 112 6.14 -3.67 -5.67
N PHE A 113 5.31 -2.75 -5.16
CA PHE A 113 5.02 -2.67 -3.73
C PHE A 113 4.24 -3.88 -3.21
N ILE A 114 3.33 -4.45 -4.01
CA ILE A 114 2.64 -5.68 -3.62
C ILE A 114 3.62 -6.86 -3.55
N VAL A 115 4.55 -6.97 -4.50
CA VAL A 115 5.51 -8.08 -4.59
C VAL A 115 6.56 -7.98 -3.47
N VAL A 116 7.07 -6.79 -3.18
CA VAL A 116 7.97 -6.53 -2.04
C VAL A 116 7.28 -6.83 -0.70
N ARG A 117 6.02 -6.39 -0.54
CA ARG A 117 5.20 -6.74 0.63
C ARG A 117 4.95 -8.26 0.69
N GLY A 118 4.67 -8.93 -0.43
CA GLY A 118 4.38 -10.36 -0.46
C GLY A 118 5.58 -11.24 -0.09
N ASP A 119 6.78 -10.87 -0.52
CA ASP A 119 8.02 -11.62 -0.22
C ASP A 119 8.36 -11.58 1.27
N THR A 120 8.20 -10.41 1.90
CA THR A 120 8.44 -10.24 3.34
C THR A 120 7.46 -11.04 4.23
N PHE A 121 6.30 -11.45 3.70
CA PHE A 121 5.35 -12.32 4.41
C PHE A 121 5.59 -13.82 4.22
N ALA A 122 6.46 -14.24 3.28
CA ALA A 122 6.74 -15.65 3.05
C ALA A 122 7.85 -16.23 3.95
N ALA A 123 8.52 -15.39 4.75
CA ALA A 123 9.64 -15.79 5.61
C ALA A 123 9.25 -16.07 7.08
N GLY A 124 7.99 -16.43 7.36
CA GLY A 124 7.44 -16.49 8.71
C GLY A 124 6.81 -17.83 9.16
N ASP A 125 7.02 -18.94 8.45
CA ASP A 125 6.50 -20.26 8.85
C ASP A 125 7.61 -21.33 8.72
N ASP A 126 8.60 -21.26 9.62
CA ASP A 126 9.46 -22.40 10.00
C ASP A 126 9.99 -22.13 11.42
N ASP A 127 9.15 -22.39 12.44
CA ASP A 127 9.62 -22.60 13.81
C ASP A 127 8.93 -23.88 14.32
N ASP A 128 9.80 -24.85 14.60
CA ASP A 128 9.69 -26.27 14.98
C ASP A 128 8.59 -26.64 16.01
#